data_AF-A0A6P6TQU5-F1
#
_entry.id   AF-A0A6P6TQU5-F1
#
_cell.length_a   1.000
_cell.length_b   1.000
_cell.length_c   1.000
_cell.angle_alpha   90.00
_cell.angle_beta   90.00
_cell.angle_gamma   90.00
#
_symmetry.space_group_name_H-M   'P 1'
#
loop_
_entity.id
_entity.type
_entity.pdbx_description
1 polymer ?
#
loop_
_entity_poly.entity_id
_entity_poly.type
_entity_poly.pdbx_seq_one_letter_code
_entity_poly.pdbx_strand_id
1 'polypeptide(L)'
;MVAINKIGAAMAILFCGIMLLGANVEVMAVRPGPIGPCPLYCIMVDYVTCDGKKKYPGCTNCCYDQGCTLHFEGGTSQYCTWPPEQQVGLANIMLNNMPF
;
A
#
# COMPACT_ATOMS: atom_id res chain seq x y z
N MET A 1 -15.93 -0.48 51.51
CA MET A 1 -14.97 -1.50 51.02
C MET A 1 -15.67 -2.26 49.91
N VAL A 2 -15.16 -2.23 48.67
CA VAL A 2 -15.74 -3.01 47.58
C VAL A 2 -15.40 -4.48 47.84
N ALA A 3 -16.41 -5.30 48.14
CA ALA A 3 -16.24 -6.75 48.29
C ALA A 3 -16.11 -7.35 46.89
N ILE A 4 -14.88 -7.53 46.44
CA ILE A 4 -14.58 -8.16 45.16
C ILE A 4 -14.66 -9.68 45.39
N ASN A 5 -15.78 -10.30 45.02
CA ASN A 5 -15.83 -11.75 44.93
C ASN A 5 -14.76 -12.19 43.91
N LYS A 6 -13.89 -13.13 44.28
CA LYS A 6 -12.70 -13.54 43.50
C LYS A 6 -13.07 -13.98 42.07
N ILE A 7 -14.28 -14.50 41.91
CA ILE A 7 -14.90 -14.90 40.62
C ILE A 7 -15.37 -13.67 39.82
N GLY A 8 -15.96 -12.67 40.49
CA GLY A 8 -16.47 -11.45 39.85
C GLY A 8 -15.36 -10.56 39.27
N ALA A 9 -14.20 -10.49 39.93
CA ALA A 9 -13.03 -9.81 39.36
C ALA A 9 -12.50 -10.52 38.11
N ALA A 10 -12.43 -11.86 38.12
CA ALA A 10 -11.96 -12.63 36.98
C ALA A 10 -12.88 -12.43 35.76
N MET A 11 -14.19 -12.44 35.97
CA MET A 11 -15.16 -12.19 34.90
C MET A 11 -15.06 -10.76 34.37
N ALA A 12 -14.92 -9.74 35.23
CA ALA A 12 -14.76 -8.35 34.80
C ALA A 12 -13.49 -8.13 33.96
N ILE A 13 -12.37 -8.76 34.35
CA ILE A 13 -11.11 -8.71 33.58
C ILE A 13 -11.28 -9.43 32.23
N LEU A 14 -11.99 -10.57 32.21
CA LEU A 14 -12.28 -11.30 30.98
C LEU A 14 -13.11 -10.44 30.01
N PHE A 15 -14.19 -9.80 30.49
CA PHE A 15 -15.01 -8.92 29.66
C PHE A 15 -14.26 -7.69 29.14
N CYS A 16 -13.39 -7.07 29.94
CA CYS A 16 -12.52 -5.99 29.48
C CYS A 16 -11.53 -6.45 28.40
N GLY A 17 -10.98 -7.67 28.53
CA GLY A 17 -10.06 -8.23 27.54
C GLY A 17 -10.72 -8.49 26.18
N ILE A 18 -11.95 -9.01 26.18
CA ILE A 18 -12.69 -9.32 24.93
C ILE A 18 -13.07 -8.04 24.17
N MET A 19 -13.41 -6.96 24.88
CA MET A 19 -13.69 -5.65 24.26
C MET A 19 -12.45 -5.02 23.61
N LEU A 20 -11.25 -5.26 24.17
CA LEU A 20 -9.99 -4.79 23.56
C LEU A 20 -9.55 -5.65 22.37
N LEU A 21 -9.84 -6.95 22.36
CA LEU A 21 -9.55 -7.83 21.23
C LEU A 21 -10.54 -7.67 20.05
N GLY A 22 -11.77 -7.23 20.33
CA GLY A 22 -12.81 -6.99 19.32
C GLY A 22 -12.71 -5.64 18.61
N ALA A 23 -11.73 -4.81 18.96
CA ALA A 23 -11.37 -3.66 18.14
C ALA A 23 -10.48 -4.13 16.98
N ASN A 24 -11.04 -4.94 16.07
CA ASN A 24 -10.62 -4.91 14.69
C ASN A 24 -10.99 -3.52 14.17
N VAL A 25 -10.14 -2.54 14.49
CA VAL A 25 -9.97 -1.41 13.59
C VAL A 25 -9.56 -2.06 12.28
N GLU A 26 -10.55 -2.30 11.42
CA GLU A 26 -10.37 -2.12 10.00
C GLU A 26 -9.90 -0.67 9.88
N VAL A 27 -8.60 -0.47 10.13
CA VAL A 27 -7.85 0.57 9.50
C VAL A 27 -8.09 0.29 8.04
N MET A 28 -9.12 0.94 7.51
CA MET A 28 -9.13 1.41 6.16
C MET A 28 -7.80 2.15 6.08
N ALA A 29 -6.75 1.41 5.74
CA ALA A 29 -5.47 1.98 5.43
C ALA A 29 -5.85 2.91 4.31
N VAL A 30 -5.94 4.20 4.65
CA VAL A 30 -6.01 5.27 3.67
C VAL A 30 -4.79 4.99 2.84
N ARG A 31 -5.02 4.33 1.69
CA ARG A 31 -3.96 3.98 0.75
C ARG A 31 -3.24 5.30 0.57
N PRO A 32 -1.97 5.41 0.99
CA PRO A 32 -1.26 6.62 0.71
C PRO A 32 -1.38 6.79 -0.80
N GLY A 33 -2.05 7.86 -1.22
CA GLY A 33 -1.91 8.34 -2.57
C GLY A 33 -0.41 8.50 -2.85
N PRO A 34 -0.02 8.71 -4.11
CA PRO A 34 1.40 8.82 -4.46
C PRO A 34 2.14 9.72 -3.46
N ILE A 35 3.22 9.20 -2.86
CA ILE A 35 4.06 10.00 -1.93
C ILE A 35 4.73 11.17 -2.68
N GLY A 36 4.58 11.28 -4.00
CA GLY A 36 5.06 12.40 -4.80
C GLY A 36 4.31 12.60 -6.12
N PRO A 37 4.59 13.71 -6.83
CA PRO A 37 3.97 14.02 -8.12
C PRO A 37 4.32 12.97 -9.19
N CYS A 38 3.51 12.91 -10.24
CA CYS A 38 3.76 12.10 -11.42
C CYS A 38 5.18 12.38 -11.97
N PRO A 39 6.03 11.36 -12.17
CA PRO A 39 7.35 11.58 -12.74
C PRO A 39 7.23 12.17 -14.14
N LEU A 40 8.03 13.22 -14.40
CA LEU A 40 8.13 13.85 -15.71
C LEU A 40 9.17 13.18 -16.62
N TYR A 41 9.95 12.22 -16.09
CA TYR A 41 10.92 11.50 -16.90
C TYR A 41 10.23 10.46 -17.79
N CYS A 42 10.77 10.30 -19.00
CA CYS A 42 10.30 9.35 -19.98
C CYS A 42 11.20 8.12 -19.96
N ILE A 43 10.62 6.93 -19.76
CA ILE A 43 11.32 5.66 -19.76
C ILE A 43 11.19 5.05 -21.16
N MET A 44 12.30 4.72 -21.80
CA MET A 44 12.28 4.06 -23.10
C MET A 44 11.66 2.67 -22.97
N VAL A 45 10.66 2.41 -23.79
CA VAL A 45 9.96 1.12 -23.86
C VAL A 45 9.82 0.71 -25.30
N ASP A 46 9.86 -0.59 -25.55
CA ASP A 46 9.62 -1.15 -26.88
C ASP A 46 8.13 -1.02 -27.23
N TYR A 47 7.26 -1.43 -26.30
CA TYR A 47 5.81 -1.25 -26.42
C TYR A 47 5.10 -1.32 -25.08
N VAL A 48 3.83 -0.94 -25.09
CA VAL A 48 2.92 -1.01 -23.94
C VAL A 48 1.70 -1.85 -24.30
N THR A 49 1.25 -2.67 -23.36
CA THR A 49 -0.02 -3.41 -23.46
C THR A 49 -1.02 -2.89 -22.44
N CYS A 50 -2.13 -2.32 -22.90
CA CYS A 50 -3.25 -1.86 -22.07
C CYS A 50 -4.54 -2.50 -22.57
N ASP A 51 -5.33 -3.12 -21.69
CA ASP A 51 -6.60 -3.76 -22.07
C ASP A 51 -6.48 -4.72 -23.28
N GLY A 52 -5.36 -5.45 -23.34
CA GLY A 52 -5.02 -6.35 -24.45
C GLY A 52 -4.60 -5.66 -25.76
N LYS A 53 -4.50 -4.33 -25.80
CA LYS A 53 -4.08 -3.55 -26.97
C LYS A 53 -2.61 -3.13 -26.86
N LYS A 54 -1.87 -3.32 -27.95
CA LYS A 54 -0.47 -2.93 -28.09
C LYS A 54 -0.31 -1.49 -28.60
N LYS A 55 0.58 -0.71 -27.99
CA LYS A 55 0.93 0.67 -28.40
C LYS A 55 2.45 0.85 -28.39
N TYR A 56 2.96 1.75 -29.22
CA TYR A 56 4.40 2.02 -29.38
C TYR A 56 4.69 3.50 -29.10
N PRO A 57 4.68 3.93 -27.83
CA PRO A 57 4.89 5.35 -27.49
C PRO A 57 6.36 5.78 -27.63
N GLY A 58 7.29 4.86 -27.82
CA GLY A 58 8.74 5.10 -27.81
C GLY A 58 9.29 5.31 -26.39
N CYS A 59 8.64 6.16 -25.60
CA CYS A 59 8.90 6.30 -24.18
C CYS A 59 7.63 6.63 -23.38
N THR A 60 7.56 6.25 -22.11
CA THR A 60 6.43 6.52 -21.21
C THR A 60 6.83 6.31 -19.74
N ASN A 61 5.89 6.36 -18.79
CA ASN A 61 6.09 5.89 -17.42
C ASN A 61 4.78 5.35 -16.81
N CYS A 62 4.89 4.66 -15.66
CA CYS A 62 3.74 4.02 -15.01
C CYS A 62 2.67 4.97 -14.49
N CYS A 63 2.94 6.28 -14.36
CA CYS A 63 1.91 7.24 -14.01
C CYS A 63 0.99 7.56 -15.21
N TYR A 64 1.54 7.63 -16.43
CA TYR A 64 0.73 7.84 -17.64
C TYR A 64 0.05 6.55 -18.14
N ASP A 65 0.72 5.41 -18.01
CA ASP A 65 0.21 4.10 -18.43
C ASP A 65 -0.18 3.22 -17.22
N GLN A 66 -0.93 3.80 -16.27
CA GLN A 66 -1.43 3.07 -15.10
C GLN A 66 -2.33 1.91 -15.53
N GLY A 67 -2.12 0.73 -14.94
CA GLY A 67 -2.89 -0.48 -15.24
C GLY A 67 -2.45 -1.18 -16.53
N CYS A 68 -1.40 -0.70 -17.19
CA CYS A 68 -0.81 -1.31 -18.36
C CYS A 68 0.48 -2.09 -18.02
N THR A 69 0.94 -2.90 -18.97
CA THR A 69 2.27 -3.53 -18.92
C THR A 69 3.23 -2.83 -19.87
N LEU A 70 4.32 -2.29 -19.32
CA LEU A 70 5.47 -1.80 -20.08
C LEU A 70 6.34 -2.97 -20.50
N HIS A 71 6.77 -2.99 -21.76
CA HIS A 71 7.71 -3.98 -22.28
C HIS A 71 8.97 -3.26 -22.76
N PHE A 72 10.13 -3.68 -22.25
CA PHE A 72 11.41 -3.04 -22.51
C PHE A 72 12.20 -3.77 -23.61
N GLU A 73 13.15 -3.07 -24.23
CA GLU A 73 14.01 -3.59 -25.31
C GLU A 73 14.82 -4.84 -24.90
N GLY A 74 15.00 -5.08 -23.59
CA GLY A 74 15.64 -6.29 -23.04
C GLY A 74 14.71 -7.50 -22.83
N GLY A 75 13.46 -7.44 -23.30
CA GLY A 75 12.46 -8.50 -23.10
C GLY A 75 11.86 -8.57 -21.69
N THR A 76 12.30 -7.70 -20.78
CA THR A 76 11.68 -7.55 -19.46
C THR A 76 10.34 -6.83 -19.58
N SER A 77 9.48 -7.01 -18.58
CA SER A 77 8.17 -6.35 -18.55
C SER A 77 7.79 -5.94 -17.14
N GLN A 78 7.09 -4.83 -17.01
CA GLN A 78 6.62 -4.29 -15.73
C GLN A 78 5.15 -3.94 -15.83
N TYR A 79 4.35 -4.52 -14.94
CA TYR A 79 2.97 -4.08 -14.74
C TYR A 79 2.97 -2.79 -13.92
N CYS A 80 2.24 -1.78 -14.41
CA CYS A 80 2.22 -0.46 -13.82
C CYS A 80 1.09 -0.30 -12.82
N THR A 81 1.47 -0.06 -11.57
CA THR A 81 0.58 0.52 -10.55
C THR A 81 1.12 1.89 -10.20
N TRP A 82 0.28 2.92 -10.39
CA TRP A 82 0.56 4.27 -9.93
C TRP A 82 -0.63 4.80 -9.13
N PRO A 83 -0.42 5.30 -7.91
CA PRO A 83 0.83 5.19 -7.14
C PRO A 83 1.29 3.74 -6.96
N PRO A 84 2.61 3.51 -6.77
CA PRO A 84 3.11 2.18 -6.45
C PRO A 84 2.45 1.71 -5.16
N GLU A 85 1.90 0.50 -5.17
CA GLU A 85 1.27 -0.08 -3.99
C GLU A 85 2.36 -0.28 -2.92
N GLN A 86 2.36 0.57 -1.89
CA GLN A 86 3.30 0.43 -0.80
C GLN A 86 2.96 -0.81 0.00
N GLN A 87 3.90 -1.74 0.11
CA GLN A 87 3.82 -2.80 1.12
C GLN A 87 3.85 -2.12 2.50
N VAL A 88 2.66 -2.06 3.12
CA VAL A 88 2.31 -1.28 4.32
C VAL A 88 3.18 -1.61 5.55
N GLY A 89 4.07 -2.61 5.47
CA GLY A 89 5.02 -2.97 6.52
C GLY A 89 6.31 -2.15 6.60
N LEU A 90 6.76 -1.50 5.52
CA LEU A 90 8.08 -0.81 5.47
C LEU A 90 8.01 0.71 5.53
N ALA A 91 6.87 1.32 5.15
CA ALA A 91 6.71 2.77 5.11
C ALA A 91 6.80 3.43 6.50
N ASN A 92 6.35 2.75 7.55
CA ASN A 92 6.44 3.23 8.93
C ASN A 92 7.88 3.30 9.46
N ILE A 93 8.82 2.54 8.87
CA ILE A 93 10.23 2.53 9.29
C ILE A 93 11.02 3.66 8.59
N MET A 94 10.66 3.99 7.35
CA MET A 94 11.37 5.01 6.57
C MET A 94 10.95 6.44 6.95
N LEU A 95 9.69 6.68 7.29
CA LEU A 95 9.21 8.02 7.71
C LEU A 95 9.78 8.45 9.07
N ASN A 96 10.05 7.51 9.98
CA ASN A 96 10.58 7.82 11.32
C ASN A 96 12.10 8.06 11.34
N ASN A 97 12.80 7.84 10.23
CA ASN A 97 14.26 7.86 10.17
C ASN A 97 14.84 8.89 9.17
N MET A 98 14.02 9.81 8.64
CA MET A 98 14.54 10.88 7.77
C MET A 98 14.84 12.12 8.61
N PRO A 99 16.12 12.49 8.82
CA PRO A 99 16.46 13.78 9.41
C PRO A 99 16.18 14.85 8.34
N PHE A 100 15.47 15.90 8.73
CA PHE A 100 15.36 17.12 7.93
C PHE A 100 16.74 17.76 7.73
#